data_AF-A0A934Y5Z4-F1
#
_entry.id   AF-A0A934Y5Z4-F1
#
_cell.length_a   1.000
_cell.length_b   1.000
_cell.length_c   1.000
_cell.angle_alpha   90.00
_cell.angle_beta   90.00
_cell.angle_gamma   90.00
#
_symmetry.space_group_name_H-M   'P 1'
#
loop_
_entity.id
_entity.type
_entity.pdbx_description
1 polymer ?
#
loop_
_entity_poly.entity_id
_entity_poly.type
_entity_poly.pdbx_seq_one_letter_code
_entity_poly.pdbx_strand_id
1 'polypeptide(L)'
;MIDTSLLRSLFEDEALVKKYLAVFRQDVPLSMSDMKSSILNQDWEHTSIIAHSLKSQLQYLNETQASETALSIEKMCETGLEPDLEILTSEIKTLENSLQNIFKNLDEVL
;
A
#
# COMPACT_ATOMS: atom_id res chain seq x y z
N MET A 1 7.11 -11.23 -11.45
CA MET A 1 6.40 -12.19 -10.57
C MET A 1 6.44 -11.73 -9.12
N ILE A 2 5.27 -11.58 -8.48
CA ILE A 2 5.13 -11.23 -7.06
C ILE A 2 5.44 -12.45 -6.18
N ASP A 3 6.11 -12.21 -5.06
CA ASP A 3 6.32 -13.23 -4.03
C ASP A 3 5.04 -13.41 -3.19
N THR A 4 4.43 -14.59 -3.31
CA THR A 4 3.22 -14.96 -2.56
C THR A 4 3.51 -16.01 -1.49
N SER A 5 4.78 -16.27 -1.16
CA SER A 5 5.18 -17.30 -0.21
C SER A 5 4.55 -17.09 1.18
N LEU A 6 4.53 -15.84 1.67
CA LEU A 6 3.89 -15.51 2.94
C LEU A 6 2.38 -15.74 2.89
N LEU A 7 1.69 -15.24 1.85
CA LEU A 7 0.25 -15.52 1.65
C LEU A 7 -0.07 -17.01 1.61
N ARG A 8 0.72 -17.81 0.88
CA ARG A 8 0.56 -19.27 0.80
C ARG A 8 0.87 -19.99 2.11
N SER A 9 1.69 -19.38 2.98
CA SER A 9 1.91 -19.91 4.32
C SER A 9 0.76 -19.59 5.28
N LEU A 10 0.03 -18.50 5.03
CA LEU A 10 -1.12 -18.06 5.83
C LEU A 10 -2.44 -18.71 5.37
N PHE A 11 -2.56 -18.96 4.06
CA PHE A 11 -3.72 -19.58 3.44
C PHE A 11 -3.37 -20.98 2.95
N GLU A 12 -4.02 -22.00 3.49
CA GLU A 12 -3.86 -23.40 3.07
C GLU A 12 -4.51 -23.70 1.70
N ASP A 13 -5.19 -22.72 1.10
CA ASP A 13 -5.95 -22.85 -0.15
C ASP A 13 -5.53 -21.79 -1.19
N GLU A 14 -5.15 -22.26 -2.37
CA GLU A 14 -4.82 -21.43 -3.53
C GLU A 14 -5.96 -20.48 -3.94
N ALA A 15 -7.21 -20.92 -3.77
CA ALA A 15 -8.38 -20.09 -4.06
C ALA A 15 -8.45 -18.85 -3.14
N LEU A 16 -8.04 -18.98 -1.88
CA LEU A 16 -7.97 -17.87 -0.94
C LEU A 16 -6.84 -16.90 -1.29
N VAL A 17 -5.69 -17.41 -1.72
CA VAL A 17 -4.58 -16.57 -2.21
C VAL A 17 -5.05 -15.75 -3.42
N LYS A 18 -5.67 -16.38 -4.43
CA LYS A 18 -6.21 -15.67 -5.60
C LYS A 18 -7.27 -14.64 -5.23
N LYS A 19 -8.16 -14.97 -4.28
CA LYS A 19 -9.16 -14.04 -3.77
C LYS A 19 -8.52 -12.83 -3.09
N TYR A 20 -7.51 -13.05 -2.25
CA TYR A 20 -6.76 -11.97 -1.61
C TYR A 20 -6.12 -11.05 -2.67
N LEU A 21 -5.45 -11.63 -3.66
CA LEU A 21 -4.81 -10.88 -4.75
C LEU A 21 -5.81 -10.06 -5.58
N ALA A 22 -7.00 -10.62 -5.84
CA ALA A 22 -8.08 -9.91 -6.53
C ALA A 22 -8.60 -8.71 -5.72
N VAL A 23 -8.81 -8.90 -4.41
CA VAL A 23 -9.23 -7.82 -3.49
C VAL A 23 -8.14 -6.75 -3.41
N PHE A 24 -6.88 -7.14 -3.23
CA PHE A 24 -5.73 -6.22 -3.23
C PHE A 24 -5.71 -5.35 -4.51
N ARG A 25 -5.87 -5.97 -5.68
CA ARG A 25 -5.92 -5.27 -6.96
C ARG A 25 -7.06 -4.26 -7.06
N GLN A 26 -8.20 -4.55 -6.45
CA GLN A 26 -9.38 -3.69 -6.47
C GLN A 26 -9.27 -2.55 -5.46
N ASP A 27 -8.83 -2.83 -4.24
CA ASP A 27 -8.93 -1.91 -3.10
C ASP A 27 -7.77 -0.93 -3.02
N VAL A 28 -6.56 -1.31 -3.43
CA VAL A 28 -5.38 -0.46 -3.32
C VAL A 28 -5.48 0.80 -4.20
N PRO A 29 -5.96 0.77 -5.46
CA PRO A 29 -6.18 1.99 -6.24
C PRO A 29 -7.17 2.95 -5.58
N LEU A 30 -8.22 2.42 -4.95
CA LEU A 30 -9.21 3.21 -4.22
C LEU A 30 -8.58 3.85 -2.97
N SER A 31 -7.81 3.07 -2.21
CA SER A 31 -7.04 3.54 -1.06
C SER A 31 -6.07 4.65 -1.44
N MET A 32 -5.36 4.53 -2.56
CA MET A 32 -4.45 5.58 -3.04
C MET A 32 -5.19 6.86 -3.44
N SER A 33 -6.36 6.74 -4.07
CA SER A 33 -7.20 7.89 -4.39
C SER A 33 -7.73 8.58 -3.13
N ASP A 34 -8.12 7.80 -2.13
CA ASP A 34 -8.60 8.30 -0.84
C ASP A 34 -7.48 9.00 -0.06
N MET A 35 -6.28 8.42 -0.03
CA MET A 35 -5.10 9.01 0.59
C MET A 35 -4.78 10.39 -0.01
N LYS A 36 -4.78 10.50 -1.34
CA LYS A 36 -4.56 11.80 -2.02
C LYS A 36 -5.63 12.82 -1.66
N SER A 37 -6.89 12.40 -1.58
CA SER A 37 -8.01 13.27 -1.21
C SER A 37 -7.88 13.75 0.24
N SER A 38 -7.45 12.86 1.13
CA SER A 38 -7.21 13.14 2.55
C SER A 38 -6.13 14.20 2.72
N ILE A 39 -5.03 14.09 1.97
CA ILE A 39 -3.93 15.06 1.97
C ILE A 39 -4.39 16.44 1.50
N LEU A 40 -5.21 16.52 0.45
CA LEU A 40 -5.79 17.78 -0.01
C LEU A 40 -6.68 18.43 1.06
N ASN A 41 -7.34 17.62 1.87
CA ASN A 41 -8.18 18.05 2.98
C ASN A 41 -7.42 18.24 4.30
N GLN A 42 -6.09 18.02 4.30
CA GLN A 42 -5.24 18.03 5.50
C GLN A 42 -5.67 17.03 6.59
N ASP A 43 -6.31 15.94 6.18
CA ASP A 43 -6.72 14.84 7.05
C ASP A 43 -5.55 13.86 7.23
N TRP A 44 -4.60 14.24 8.09
CA TRP A 44 -3.38 13.49 8.36
C TRP A 44 -3.65 12.18 9.11
N GLU A 45 -4.63 12.18 10.01
CA GLU A 45 -5.02 10.97 10.74
C GLU A 45 -5.53 9.90 9.76
N HIS A 46 -6.45 10.27 8.85
CA HIS A 46 -6.95 9.33 7.86
C HIS A 46 -5.86 8.92 6.86
N THR A 47 -4.99 9.84 6.45
CA THR A 47 -3.80 9.52 5.62
C THR A 47 -2.92 8.45 6.28
N SER A 48 -2.68 8.59 7.59
CA SER A 48 -1.89 7.62 8.37
C SER A 48 -2.56 6.25 8.43
N ILE A 49 -3.88 6.20 8.66
CA ILE A 49 -4.66 4.95 8.69
C ILE A 49 -4.60 4.22 7.34
N ILE A 50 -4.73 4.94 6.23
CA ILE A 50 -4.63 4.34 4.90
C ILE A 50 -3.21 3.81 4.67
N ALA A 51 -2.18 4.58 5.01
CA ALA A 51 -0.78 4.18 4.86
C ALA A 51 -0.45 2.93 5.69
N HIS A 52 -0.94 2.85 6.92
CA HIS A 52 -0.85 1.66 7.78
C HIS A 52 -1.48 0.43 7.12
N SER A 53 -2.67 0.59 6.56
CA SER A 53 -3.41 -0.49 5.90
C SER A 53 -2.68 -0.99 4.65
N LEU A 54 -2.12 -0.08 3.85
CA LEU A 54 -1.31 -0.43 2.67
C LEU A 54 -0.01 -1.13 3.06
N LYS A 55 0.67 -0.66 4.11
CA LYS A 55 1.88 -1.30 4.65
C LYS A 55 1.64 -2.78 4.93
N SER A 56 0.60 -3.12 5.71
CA SER A 56 0.29 -4.51 6.03
C SER A 56 0.00 -5.36 4.78
N GLN A 57 -0.73 -4.80 3.81
CA GLN A 57 -1.01 -5.51 2.57
C GLN A 57 0.26 -5.80 1.75
N LEU A 58 1.19 -4.85 1.70
CA LEU A 58 2.48 -4.99 1.01
C LEU A 58 3.42 -5.98 1.73
N GLN A 59 3.36 -6.03 3.06
CA GLN A 59 4.08 -7.05 3.84
C GLN A 59 3.63 -8.47 3.48
N TYR A 60 2.32 -8.69 3.30
CA TYR A 60 1.82 -10.00 2.87
C TYR A 60 2.33 -10.43 1.49
N LEU A 61 2.70 -9.47 0.63
CA LEU A 61 3.29 -9.71 -0.69
C LEU A 61 4.83 -9.70 -0.69
N ASN A 62 5.46 -9.65 0.49
CA ASN A 62 6.93 -9.48 0.64
C ASN A 62 7.49 -8.27 -0.13
N GLU A 63 6.68 -7.24 -0.36
CA GLU A 63 7.08 -6.00 -1.05
C GLU A 63 7.72 -5.04 -0.04
N THR A 64 8.87 -5.42 0.51
CA THR A 64 9.54 -4.75 1.64
C THR A 64 9.76 -3.25 1.39
N GLN A 65 10.27 -2.88 0.22
CA GLN A 65 10.55 -1.49 -0.10
C GLN A 65 9.27 -0.65 -0.15
N ALA A 66 8.21 -1.17 -0.77
CA ALA A 66 6.92 -0.49 -0.83
C ALA A 66 6.29 -0.39 0.58
N SER A 67 6.42 -1.43 1.39
CA SER A 67 5.98 -1.43 2.78
C SER A 67 6.73 -0.39 3.63
N GLU A 68 8.03 -0.20 3.40
CA GLU A 68 8.83 0.81 4.10
C GLU A 68 8.43 2.23 3.71
N THR A 69 8.16 2.47 2.41
CA THR A 69 7.59 3.74 1.94
C THR A 69 6.23 4.01 2.58
N ALA A 70 5.33 3.02 2.63
CA ALA A 70 4.04 3.18 3.29
C ALA A 70 4.18 3.49 4.80
N LEU A 71 5.15 2.86 5.48
CA LEU A 71 5.48 3.17 6.87
C LEU A 71 6.04 4.60 7.04
N SER A 72 6.83 5.09 6.09
CA SER A 72 7.33 6.47 6.08
C SER A 72 6.15 7.45 6.06
N ILE A 73 5.20 7.26 5.14
CA ILE A 73 3.98 8.07 5.03
C ILE A 73 3.14 8.01 6.31
N GLU A 74 2.92 6.81 6.85
CA GLU A 74 2.18 6.58 8.11
C GLU A 74 2.78 7.43 9.24
N LYS A 75 4.09 7.34 9.44
CA LYS A 75 4.80 8.07 10.51
C LYS A 75 4.78 9.58 10.31
N MET A 76 4.90 10.06 9.08
CA MET A 76 4.82 11.49 8.80
C MET A 76 3.46 12.07 9.23
N CYS A 77 2.38 11.31 9.03
CA CYS A 77 1.02 11.78 9.28
C CYS A 77 0.49 11.43 10.69
N GLU A 78 1.16 10.54 11.43
CA GLU A 78 0.78 10.12 12.80
C GLU A 78 1.06 11.20 13.87
N THR A 79 2.03 12.09 13.63
CA THR A 79 2.60 12.96 14.69
C THR A 79 1.69 14.09 15.19
N GLY A 80 0.50 14.27 14.61
CA GLY A 80 -0.41 15.38 14.92
C GLY A 80 0.12 16.76 14.48
N LEU A 81 1.29 16.80 13.83
CA LEU A 81 1.88 17.98 13.20
C LEU A 81 1.63 17.91 11.69
N GLU A 82 1.61 19.07 11.05
CA GLU A 82 1.58 19.15 9.59
C GLU A 82 2.89 18.56 9.02
N PRO A 83 2.81 17.55 8.15
CA PRO A 83 3.98 16.93 7.55
C PRO A 83 4.65 17.86 6.53
N ASP A 84 5.93 17.61 6.24
CA ASP A 84 6.58 18.23 5.09
C ASP A 84 5.93 17.73 3.80
N LEU A 85 5.16 18.60 3.15
CA LEU A 85 4.38 18.25 1.96
C LEU A 85 5.25 17.89 0.75
N GLU A 86 6.47 18.41 0.64
CA GLU A 86 7.39 18.08 -0.46
C GLU A 86 7.86 16.64 -0.30
N ILE A 87 8.30 16.27 0.92
CA ILE A 87 8.71 14.90 1.25
C ILE A 87 7.51 13.95 1.11
N LEU A 88 6.34 14.31 1.65
CA LEU A 88 5.15 13.46 1.63
C LEU A 88 4.73 13.16 0.19
N THR A 89 4.70 14.18 -0.67
CA THR A 89 4.35 14.02 -2.09
C THR A 89 5.37 13.13 -2.81
N SER A 90 6.65 13.24 -2.48
CA SER A 90 7.71 12.39 -3.04
C SER A 90 7.55 10.91 -2.62
N GLU A 91 7.25 10.66 -1.35
CA GLU A 91 7.00 9.31 -0.82
C GLU A 91 5.77 8.68 -1.46
N ILE A 92 4.67 9.44 -1.59
CA ILE A 92 3.46 8.97 -2.26
C ILE A 92 3.74 8.59 -3.71
N LYS A 93 4.46 9.45 -4.46
CA LYS A 93 4.84 9.14 -5.83
C LYS A 93 5.69 7.89 -5.92
N THR A 94 6.60 7.69 -4.95
CA THR A 94 7.41 6.47 -4.84
C THR A 94 6.53 5.25 -4.61
N LEU A 95 5.56 5.34 -3.69
CA LEU A 95 4.59 4.28 -3.42
C LEU A 95 3.77 3.94 -4.66
N GLU A 96 3.27 4.95 -5.38
CA GLU A 96 2.51 4.75 -6.62
C GLU A 96 3.31 4.02 -7.69
N ASN A 97 4.58 4.39 -7.89
CA ASN A 97 5.44 3.72 -8.86
C ASN A 97 5.68 2.26 -8.46
N SER A 98 5.90 1.99 -7.17
CA SER A 98 6.03 0.63 -6.66
C SER A 98 4.76 -0.18 -6.90
N LEU A 99 3.59 0.39 -6.59
CA LEU A 99 2.29 -0.25 -6.82
C LEU A 99 2.02 -0.55 -8.30
N GLN A 100 2.40 0.35 -9.21
CA GLN A 100 2.29 0.09 -10.65
C GLN A 100 3.13 -1.13 -11.08
N ASN A 101 4.35 -1.25 -10.56
CA ASN A 101 5.21 -2.40 -10.85
C ASN A 101 4.62 -3.69 -10.25
N ILE A 102 4.09 -3.63 -9.03
CA ILE A 102 3.40 -4.74 -8.38
C ILE A 102 2.21 -5.18 -9.24
N PHE A 103 1.31 -4.28 -9.62
CA PHE A 103 0.14 -4.65 -10.42
C PHE A 103 0.49 -5.24 -11.78
N LYS A 104 1.56 -4.75 -12.43
CA LYS A 104 2.06 -5.34 -13.66
C LYS A 104 2.52 -6.79 -13.44
N ASN A 105 3.24 -7.06 -12.35
CA ASN A 105 3.69 -8.40 -11.98
C ASN A 105 2.54 -9.31 -11.50
N LEU A 106 1.45 -8.73 -10.99
CA LEU A 106 0.26 -9.44 -10.54
C LEU A 106 -0.54 -10.00 -11.71
N ASP A 107 -0.66 -9.23 -12.79
CA ASP A 107 -1.37 -9.62 -14.02
C ASP A 107 -0.70 -10.81 -14.74
N GLU A 108 0.56 -11.10 -14.43
CA GLU A 108 1.26 -12.29 -14.93
C GLU A 108 0.91 -13.57 -14.15
N VAL A 109 0.25 -13.44 -12.98
CA VAL A 109 -0.01 -14.53 -12.02
C VAL A 109 -1.51 -14.85 -11.88
N LEU A 110 -2.39 -13.88 -12.14
CA LEU A 110 -3.85 -14.06 -12.15
C LEU A 110 -4.33 -14.72 -13.45
#